data_AF-A0A2G9UIL9-F1
#
_entry.id   AF-A0A2G9UIL9-F1
#
_cell.length_a   1.000
_cell.length_b   1.000
_cell.length_c   1.000
_cell.angle_alpha   90.00
_cell.angle_beta   90.00
_cell.angle_gamma   90.00
#
_symmetry.space_group_name_H-M   'P 1'
#
loop_
_entity.id
_entity.type
_entity.pdbx_description
1 polymer ?
#
loop_
_entity_poly.entity_id
_entity_poly.type
_entity_poly.pdbx_seq_one_letter_code
_entity_poly.pdbx_strand_id
1 'polypeptide(L)'
;MCALYWQLNDVWAAPTWSTIDFDLNWKMAHYEVRRFMAPVIVVIYATGLNDMGVTVVSDLSTNVGVATLQIDMFAWTNGFDPIYSEGKAINIAPLSATEVSLSE
;
A
#
# COMPACT_ATOMS: atom_id res chain seq x y z
N MET A 1 2.98 -12.32 -12.23
CA MET A 1 2.49 -13.06 -11.03
C MET A 1 1.20 -12.38 -10.55
N CYS A 2 0.36 -13.05 -9.76
CA CYS A 2 -0.99 -12.57 -9.40
C CYS A 2 -1.28 -12.87 -7.93
N ALA A 3 -2.05 -12.00 -7.26
CA ALA A 3 -2.58 -12.20 -5.93
C ALA A 3 -4.11 -12.21 -5.98
N LEU A 4 -4.72 -13.32 -5.59
CA LEU A 4 -6.18 -13.46 -5.46
C LEU A 4 -6.48 -13.73 -3.98
N TYR A 5 -7.17 -12.80 -3.33
CA TYR A 5 -7.60 -13.00 -1.95
C TYR A 5 -8.87 -13.84 -1.91
N TRP A 6 -9.02 -14.64 -0.85
CA TRP A 6 -10.23 -15.39 -0.56
C TRP A 6 -11.04 -14.63 0.50
N GLN A 7 -12.27 -14.18 0.27
CA GLN A 7 -13.13 -14.29 -0.93
C GLN A 7 -13.75 -12.93 -1.28
N LEU A 8 -14.33 -12.79 -2.47
CA LEU A 8 -14.94 -11.53 -2.89
C LEU A 8 -16.26 -11.26 -2.18
N ASN A 9 -17.26 -12.14 -2.34
CA ASN A 9 -18.64 -11.91 -1.92
C ASN A 9 -19.23 -13.06 -1.09
N ASP A 10 -20.44 -12.88 -0.59
CA ASP A 10 -21.23 -13.90 0.12
C ASP A 10 -22.44 -14.39 -0.69
N VAL A 11 -22.86 -15.63 -0.42
CA VAL A 11 -24.08 -16.23 -0.96
C VAL A 11 -25.28 -16.17 0.01
N TRP A 12 -25.03 -15.78 1.26
CA TRP A 12 -26.01 -15.63 2.36
C TRP A 12 -25.37 -14.85 3.52
N ALA A 13 -26.17 -14.30 4.42
CA ALA A 13 -25.69 -13.54 5.57
C ALA A 13 -25.00 -14.46 6.59
N ALA A 14 -23.66 -14.44 6.63
CA ALA A 14 -22.85 -15.21 7.57
C ALA A 14 -21.49 -14.52 7.82
N PRO A 15 -20.80 -14.84 8.93
CA PRO A 15 -19.39 -14.48 9.10
C PRO A 15 -18.52 -15.27 8.12
N THR A 16 -17.89 -14.58 7.18
CA THR A 16 -17.05 -15.15 6.13
C THR A 16 -15.83 -14.27 5.85
N TRP A 17 -14.94 -14.73 4.96
CA TRP A 17 -13.80 -13.96 4.45
C TRP A 17 -14.18 -12.98 3.32
N SER A 18 -15.47 -12.74 3.06
CA SER A 18 -15.87 -11.83 2.00
C SER A 18 -15.48 -10.40 2.32
N THR A 19 -15.11 -9.63 1.31
CA THR A 19 -14.93 -8.17 1.44
C THR A 19 -16.19 -7.41 1.03
N ILE A 20 -17.10 -8.05 0.29
CA ILE A 20 -18.45 -7.57 -0.05
C ILE A 20 -19.46 -8.51 0.61
N ASP A 21 -20.41 -7.97 1.39
CA ASP A 21 -21.41 -8.81 2.06
C ASP A 21 -22.54 -9.28 1.11
N PHE A 22 -23.50 -10.04 1.64
CA PHE A 22 -24.63 -10.59 0.88
C PHE A 22 -25.53 -9.52 0.26
N ASP A 23 -25.67 -8.36 0.93
CA ASP A 23 -26.47 -7.23 0.46
C ASP A 23 -25.66 -6.28 -0.45
N LEU A 24 -24.45 -6.70 -0.87
CA LEU A 24 -23.51 -5.98 -1.72
C LEU A 24 -22.86 -4.75 -1.07
N ASN A 25 -22.88 -4.64 0.26
CA ASN A 25 -22.16 -3.58 0.96
C ASN A 25 -20.66 -3.89 1.05
N TRP A 26 -19.86 -2.84 0.97
CA TRP A 26 -18.41 -2.95 1.14
C TRP A 26 -18.06 -3.03 2.63
N LYS A 27 -17.34 -4.09 3.01
CA LYS A 27 -16.64 -4.13 4.30
C LYS A 27 -15.39 -3.26 4.23
N MET A 28 -14.85 -2.90 5.41
CA MET A 28 -13.59 -2.12 5.50
C MET A 28 -12.48 -2.71 4.63
N ALA A 29 -12.38 -4.04 4.57
CA ALA A 29 -11.41 -4.73 3.75
C ALA A 29 -11.51 -4.41 2.24
N HIS A 30 -12.70 -4.17 1.69
CA HIS A 30 -12.83 -3.84 0.26
C HIS A 30 -12.32 -2.43 -0.07
N TYR A 31 -12.43 -1.50 0.87
CA TYR A 31 -11.81 -0.18 0.74
C TYR A 31 -10.29 -0.28 0.73
N GLU A 32 -9.71 -1.20 1.53
CA GLU A 32 -8.28 -1.48 1.50
C GLU A 32 -7.86 -2.21 0.22
N VAL A 33 -8.66 -3.16 -0.30
CA VAL A 33 -8.42 -3.80 -1.60
C VAL A 33 -8.24 -2.76 -2.69
N ARG A 34 -9.10 -1.74 -2.73
CA ARG A 34 -8.95 -0.63 -3.68
C ARG A 34 -7.61 0.12 -3.54
N ARG A 35 -7.08 0.24 -2.32
CA ARG A 35 -5.82 0.94 -2.04
C ARG A 35 -4.61 0.09 -2.41
N PHE A 36 -4.54 -1.16 -1.94
CA PHE A 36 -3.38 -2.02 -2.18
C PHE A 36 -3.36 -2.67 -3.57
N MET A 37 -4.45 -2.59 -4.34
CA MET A 37 -4.51 -2.99 -5.76
C MET A 37 -4.52 -1.77 -6.71
N ALA A 38 -4.18 -0.57 -6.24
CA ALA A 38 -4.06 0.57 -7.12
C ALA A 38 -2.90 0.38 -8.13
N PRO A 39 -2.97 0.96 -9.35
CA PRO A 39 -1.95 0.74 -10.39
C PRO A 39 -0.53 1.16 -9.99
N VAL A 40 -0.40 2.07 -9.03
CA VAL A 40 0.87 2.47 -8.42
C VAL A 40 0.65 2.54 -6.92
N ILE A 41 1.47 1.83 -6.16
CA ILE A 41 1.39 1.78 -4.70
C ILE A 41 2.77 1.94 -4.07
N VAL A 42 2.78 2.50 -2.85
CA VAL A 42 3.93 2.46 -1.95
C VAL A 42 3.58 1.50 -0.82
N VAL A 43 4.41 0.49 -0.62
CA VAL A 43 4.24 -0.54 0.40
C VAL A 43 5.33 -0.35 1.44
N ILE A 44 4.92 -0.18 2.69
CA ILE A 44 5.81 -0.12 3.84
C ILE A 44 5.58 -1.39 4.66
N TYR A 45 6.66 -2.09 5.02
CA TYR A 45 6.59 -3.35 5.77
C TYR A 45 7.75 -3.44 6.76
N ALA A 46 7.55 -4.19 7.84
CA ALA A 46 8.62 -4.50 8.77
C ALA A 46 9.55 -5.57 8.15
N THR A 47 10.85 -5.29 8.10
CA THR A 47 11.89 -6.25 7.71
C THR A 47 12.52 -6.93 8.94
N GLY A 48 12.35 -6.34 10.12
CA GLY A 48 12.86 -6.85 11.40
C GLY A 48 12.19 -6.19 12.59
N LEU A 49 12.81 -6.27 13.78
CA LEU A 49 12.29 -5.68 15.01
C LEU A 49 12.27 -4.14 14.97
N ASN A 50 13.28 -3.52 14.36
CA ASN A 50 13.45 -2.07 14.28
C ASN A 50 13.71 -1.56 12.86
N ASP A 51 13.53 -2.41 11.86
CA ASP A 51 13.81 -2.09 10.46
C ASP A 51 12.52 -2.10 9.63
N MET A 52 12.41 -1.11 8.74
CA MET A 52 11.30 -0.98 7.81
C MET A 52 11.82 -1.00 6.37
N GLY A 53 11.16 -1.79 5.53
CA GLY A 53 11.35 -1.79 4.09
C GLY A 53 10.28 -0.92 3.43
N VAL A 54 10.67 -0.23 2.36
CA VAL A 54 9.76 0.53 1.51
C VAL A 54 9.93 0.05 0.07
N THR A 55 8.85 -0.35 -0.56
CA THR A 55 8.83 -0.77 -1.97
C THR A 55 7.78 0.01 -2.73
N VAL A 56 8.15 0.48 -3.92
CA VAL A 56 7.22 1.12 -4.85
C VAL A 56 6.90 0.15 -5.96
N VAL A 57 5.62 -0.12 -6.17
CA VAL A 57 5.12 -1.04 -7.20
C VAL A 57 4.35 -0.26 -8.24
N SER A 58 4.58 -0.58 -9.51
CA SER A 58 3.89 0.02 -10.65
C SER A 58 3.45 -1.07 -11.64
N ASP A 59 2.14 -1.16 -11.85
CA ASP A 59 1.50 -1.99 -12.87
C ASP A 59 1.26 -1.24 -14.19
N LEU A 60 1.69 0.03 -14.26
CA LEU A 60 1.59 0.80 -15.50
C LEU A 60 2.57 0.26 -16.54
N SER A 61 2.11 0.11 -17.79
CA SER A 61 2.95 -0.29 -18.92
C SER A 61 3.85 0.83 -19.43
N THR A 62 3.53 2.08 -19.06
CA THR A 62 4.31 3.27 -19.37
C THR A 62 5.22 3.62 -18.20
N ASN A 63 6.40 4.15 -18.50
CA ASN A 63 7.28 4.72 -17.50
C ASN A 63 6.61 5.95 -16.86
N VAL A 64 6.51 5.96 -15.53
CA VAL A 64 5.98 7.10 -14.77
C VAL A 64 7.01 8.24 -14.69
N GLY A 65 8.29 7.91 -14.79
CA GLY A 65 9.41 8.84 -14.71
C GLY A 65 9.86 9.11 -13.27
N VAL A 66 10.44 10.30 -13.06
CA VAL A 66 10.95 10.73 -11.75
C VAL A 66 9.78 11.24 -10.91
N ALA A 67 9.53 10.58 -9.78
CA ALA A 67 8.55 10.97 -8.78
C ALA A 67 9.23 11.17 -7.42
N THR A 68 8.60 11.94 -6.54
CA THR A 68 9.09 12.14 -5.17
C THR A 68 8.36 11.21 -4.23
N LEU A 69 9.08 10.30 -3.58
CA LEU A 69 8.62 9.53 -2.44
C LEU A 69 8.76 10.39 -1.18
N GLN A 70 7.65 10.69 -0.51
CA GLN A 70 7.62 11.40 0.76
C GLN A 70 7.33 10.41 1.88
N ILE A 71 8.15 10.44 2.93
CA ILE A 71 8.01 9.59 4.12
C ILE A 71 7.94 10.49 5.34
N ASP A 72 6.80 10.44 6.00
CA ASP A 72 6.53 11.21 7.21
C ASP A 72 6.26 10.26 8.38
N MET A 73 6.97 10.45 9.49
CA MET A 73 6.70 9.76 10.74
C MET A 73 6.02 10.71 11.71
N PHE A 74 4.90 10.27 12.28
CA PHE A 74 4.13 11.06 13.24
C PHE A 74 4.19 10.42 14.63
N ALA A 75 4.30 11.26 15.66
CA ALA A 75 4.12 10.84 17.04
C ALA A 75 2.74 11.29 17.52
N TRP A 76 2.01 10.42 18.21
CA TRP A 76 0.69 10.74 18.78
C TRP A 76 0.68 11.97 19.69
N THR A 77 1.82 12.27 20.33
CA THR A 77 2.01 13.41 21.22
C THR A 77 2.26 14.73 20.48
N ASN A 78 2.62 14.68 19.20
CA ASN A 78 3.02 15.84 18.40
C ASN A 78 1.93 16.33 17.45
N GLY A 79 0.67 15.99 17.71
CA GLY A 79 -0.45 16.36 16.86
C GLY A 79 -0.29 15.87 15.41
N PHE A 80 -0.34 16.79 14.45
CA PHE A 80 -0.17 16.51 13.02
C PHE A 80 1.17 16.99 12.46
N ASP A 81 2.13 17.34 13.32
CA ASP A 81 3.48 17.71 12.88
C ASP A 81 4.37 16.46 12.84
N PRO A 82 5.02 16.16 11.70
CA PRO A 82 5.87 14.98 11.60
C PRO A 82 7.14 15.16 12.43
N ILE A 83 7.54 14.10 13.15
CA ILE A 83 8.82 14.04 13.87
C ILE A 83 10.00 13.69 12.95
N TYR A 84 9.70 13.11 11.79
CA TYR A 84 10.66 12.80 10.72
C TYR A 84 9.96 13.02 9.39
N SER A 85 10.65 13.64 8.44
CA SER A 85 10.15 13.88 7.08
C SER A 85 11.32 13.77 6.11
N GLU A 86 11.21 12.86 5.15
CA GLU A 86 12.20 12.66 4.09
C GLU A 86 11.52 12.62 2.72
N GLY A 87 12.05 13.41 1.79
CA GLY A 87 11.64 13.40 0.39
C GLY A 87 12.75 12.87 -0.50
N LYS A 88 12.50 11.76 -1.22
CA LYS A 88 13.49 11.11 -2.10
C LYS A 88 12.97 11.03 -3.53
N ALA A 89 13.75 11.53 -4.48
CA ALA A 89 13.46 11.36 -5.89
C ALA A 89 13.75 9.92 -6.32
N ILE A 90 12.76 9.24 -6.88
CA ILE A 90 12.85 7.87 -7.37
C ILE A 90 12.36 7.79 -8.82
N ASN A 91 12.96 6.89 -9.61
CA ASN A 91 12.50 6.60 -10.95
C ASN A 91 11.66 5.31 -10.94
N ILE A 92 10.40 5.40 -11.34
CA ILE A 92 9.46 4.27 -11.26
C ILE A 92 9.35 3.62 -12.63
N ALA A 93 10.04 2.49 -12.80
CA ALA A 93 10.00 1.70 -14.02
C ALA A 93 8.62 1.03 -14.24
N PRO A 94 8.19 0.82 -15.49
CA PRO A 94 6.92 0.15 -15.79
C PRO A 94 6.94 -1.32 -15.36
N LEU A 95 5.78 -1.85 -14.97
CA LEU A 95 5.55 -3.26 -14.63
C LEU A 95 6.60 -3.83 -13.65
N SER A 96 6.93 -3.06 -12.60
CA SER A 96 8.05 -3.36 -11.72
C SER A 96 7.73 -3.10 -10.25
N ALA A 97 8.51 -3.74 -9.38
CA ALA A 97 8.58 -3.45 -7.96
C ALA A 97 10.02 -3.05 -7.62
N THR A 98 10.20 -1.85 -7.09
CA THR A 98 11.52 -1.30 -6.75
C THR A 98 11.60 -1.05 -5.25
N GLU A 99 12.55 -1.72 -4.59
CA GLU A 99 12.87 -1.47 -3.19
C GLU A 99 13.65 -0.15 -3.06
N VAL A 100 13.26 0.68 -2.09
CA VAL A 100 13.88 1.97 -1.82
C VAL A 100 14.63 1.87 -0.50
N SER A 101 15.95 2.03 -0.55
CA SER A 101 16.76 2.18 0.66
C SER A 101 16.43 3.50 1.34
N LEU A 102 16.15 3.46 2.64
CA LEU A 102 16.03 4.66 3.47
C LEU A 102 17.43 5.10 3.92
N SER A 103 17.64 6.40 4.13
CA SER A 103 18.85 6.86 4.82
C SER A 103 18.80 6.44 6.29
N GLU A 104 19.92 5.93 6.81
CA GLU A 104 20.12 5.67 8.25
C GLU A 104 20.00 6.94 9.10
#